data_AF-A0A9K3D6N0-F1
#
_entry.id   AF-A0A9K3D6N0-F1
#
_cell.length_a   1.000
_cell.length_b   1.000
_cell.length_c   1.000
_cell.angle_alpha   90.00
_cell.angle_beta   90.00
_cell.angle_gamma   90.00
#
_symmetry.space_group_name_H-M   'P 1'
#
loop_
_entity.id
_entity.type
_entity.pdbx_description
1 polymer ?
#
loop_
_entity_poly.entity_id
_entity_poly.type
_entity_poly.pdbx_seq_one_letter_code
_entity_poly.pdbx_strand_id
1 'polypeptide(L)'
;ALGRICVRDKATGRRLPRVYVKALCVRKGQTKPAFWKDGYTDLLGVFDYATVSAYSMSEASEFLLYVDGGSRGAVSLTAKPPV
;
A
#
# COMPACT_ATOMS: atom_id res chain seq x y z
N ALA A 1 12.10 -2.60 5.16
CA ALA A 1 11.22 -3.00 4.02
C ALA A 1 11.30 -1.90 2.97
N LEU A 2 11.10 -2.17 1.68
CA LEU A 2 11.32 -1.19 0.59
C LEU A 2 10.11 -0.29 0.28
N GLY A 3 9.09 -0.21 1.16
CA GLY A 3 7.91 0.63 0.89
C GLY A 3 7.01 0.12 -0.23
N ARG A 4 7.05 -1.20 -0.50
CA ARG A 4 6.36 -1.85 -1.61
C ARG A 4 5.60 -3.08 -1.14
N ILE A 5 4.49 -3.38 -1.81
CA ILE A 5 3.76 -4.65 -1.68
C ILE A 5 3.72 -5.40 -3.00
N CYS A 6 3.68 -6.72 -2.95
CA CYS A 6 3.43 -7.57 -4.10
C CYS A 6 2.12 -8.32 -3.89
N VAL A 7 1.15 -8.08 -4.76
CA VAL A 7 -0.15 -8.75 -4.68
C VAL A 7 -0.10 -10.05 -5.47
N ARG A 8 -0.56 -11.13 -4.85
CA ARG A 8 -0.58 -12.47 -5.43
C ARG A 8 -1.95 -13.09 -5.27
N ASP A 9 -2.33 -13.86 -6.29
CA ASP A 9 -3.47 -14.76 -6.20
C ASP A 9 -3.16 -15.84 -5.16
N LYS A 10 -4.06 -16.03 -4.20
CA LYS A 10 -3.83 -16.94 -3.08
C LYS A 10 -3.77 -18.40 -3.50
N ALA A 11 -4.54 -18.80 -4.51
CA ALA A 11 -4.63 -20.18 -4.96
C ALA A 11 -3.45 -20.56 -5.86
N THR A 12 -3.05 -19.67 -6.77
CA THR A 12 -2.05 -19.95 -7.81
C THR A 12 -0.68 -19.36 -7.53
N GLY A 13 -0.55 -18.45 -6.55
CA GLY A 13 0.69 -17.73 -6.25
C GLY A 13 1.12 -16.70 -7.31
N ARG A 14 0.36 -16.59 -8.42
CA ARG A 14 0.65 -15.68 -9.53
C ARG A 14 0.54 -14.24 -9.07
N ARG A 15 1.49 -13.40 -9.50
CA ARG A 15 1.44 -11.96 -9.25
C ARG A 15 0.29 -11.33 -10.02
N LEU A 16 -0.37 -10.36 -9.40
CA LEU A 16 -1.58 -9.76 -9.93
C LEU A 16 -1.35 -8.29 -10.33
N PRO A 17 -1.28 -7.98 -11.64
CA PRO A 17 -1.25 -6.60 -12.11
C PRO A 17 -2.64 -5.96 -12.03
N ARG A 18 -2.68 -4.62 -12.03
CA ARG A 18 -3.93 -3.82 -12.05
C ARG A 18 -4.86 -4.07 -10.85
N VAL A 19 -4.30 -4.45 -9.70
CA VAL A 19 -5.05 -4.52 -8.44
C VAL A 19 -5.03 -3.14 -7.80
N TYR A 20 -6.20 -2.63 -7.43
CA TYR A 20 -6.30 -1.32 -6.80
C TYR A 20 -5.75 -1.34 -5.37
N VAL A 21 -4.98 -0.32 -5.00
CA VAL A 21 -4.41 -0.15 -3.68
C VAL A 21 -4.64 1.29 -3.22
N LYS A 22 -5.20 1.47 -2.02
CA LYS A 22 -5.30 2.76 -1.34
C LYS A 22 -4.42 2.73 -0.09
N ALA A 23 -3.43 3.61 -0.06
CA ALA A 23 -2.55 3.83 1.08
C ALA A 23 -3.03 5.04 1.90
N LEU A 24 -3.18 4.80 3.19
CA LEU A 24 -3.40 5.80 4.22
C LEU A 24 -2.16 5.85 5.11
N CYS A 25 -1.90 7.00 5.72
CA CYS A 25 -0.77 7.19 6.61
C CYS A 25 -1.20 7.88 7.90
N VAL A 26 -0.78 7.36 9.03
CA VAL A 26 -0.75 8.10 10.30
C VAL A 26 0.58 8.84 10.34
N ARG A 27 0.52 10.16 10.51
CA ARG A 27 1.70 11.01 10.65
C ARG A 27 2.15 11.08 12.11
N LYS A 28 3.43 11.33 12.34
CA LYS A 28 4.00 11.54 13.67
C LYS A 28 3.23 12.64 14.41
N GLY A 29 2.84 12.36 15.66
CA GLY A 29 2.06 13.27 16.49
C GLY A 29 0.56 13.31 16.16
N GLN A 30 0.09 12.54 15.17
CA GLN A 30 -1.32 12.37 14.85
C GLN A 30 -1.80 10.97 15.22
N THR A 31 -3.11 10.83 15.47
CA THR A 31 -3.75 9.55 15.82
C THR A 31 -4.68 9.04 14.73
N LYS A 32 -5.11 9.91 13.80
CA LYS A 32 -6.01 9.55 12.71
C LYS A 32 -5.21 9.37 11.41
N PRO A 33 -5.51 8.31 10.63
CA PRO A 33 -4.92 8.13 9.31
C PRO A 33 -5.48 9.17 8.32
N ALA A 34 -4.62 9.66 7.43
CA ALA A 34 -4.98 10.55 6.32
C ALA A 34 -4.64 9.90 4.97
N PHE A 35 -5.27 10.37 3.90
CA PHE A 35 -4.95 9.93 2.55
C PHE A 35 -3.48 10.19 2.23
N TRP A 36 -2.79 9.18 1.72
CA TRP A 36 -1.40 9.26 1.32
C TRP A 36 -1.25 9.16 -0.20
N LYS A 37 -1.73 8.05 -0.78
CA LYS A 37 -1.68 7.76 -2.20
C LYS A 37 -2.61 6.61 -2.53
N ASP A 38 -3.10 6.53 -3.76
CA ASP A 38 -3.66 5.31 -4.32
C ASP A 38 -3.17 5.06 -5.74
N GLY A 39 -3.56 3.91 -6.28
CA GLY A 39 -3.23 3.52 -7.64
C GLY A 39 -3.42 2.02 -7.83
N TYR A 40 -2.70 1.48 -8.81
CA TYR A 40 -2.80 0.08 -9.18
C TYR A 40 -1.44 -0.59 -9.14
N THR A 41 -1.41 -1.89 -8.87
CA THR A 41 -0.20 -2.68 -9.05
C THR A 41 0.27 -2.67 -10.50
N ASP A 42 1.58 -2.60 -10.69
CA ASP A 42 2.24 -2.61 -11.99
C ASP A 42 2.17 -3.99 -12.69
N LEU A 43 2.81 -4.13 -13.85
CA LEU A 43 2.88 -5.39 -14.60
C LEU A 43 3.51 -6.55 -13.82
N LEU A 44 4.32 -6.24 -12.81
CA LEU A 44 4.95 -7.21 -11.91
C LEU A 44 4.11 -7.46 -10.65
N GLY A 45 2.88 -6.94 -10.58
CA GLY A 45 1.99 -7.05 -9.44
C GLY A 45 2.48 -6.31 -8.20
N VAL A 46 3.33 -5.29 -8.38
CA VAL A 46 3.94 -4.51 -7.30
C VAL A 46 3.28 -3.13 -7.20
N PHE A 47 3.09 -2.65 -5.97
CA PHE A 47 2.67 -1.27 -5.70
C PHE A 47 3.66 -0.61 -4.73
N ASP A 48 4.17 0.56 -5.11
CA ASP A 48 5.03 1.42 -4.29
C ASP A 48 4.18 2.44 -3.54
N TYR A 49 3.96 2.18 -2.25
CA TYR A 49 3.15 3.03 -1.39
C TYR A 49 3.97 4.13 -0.70
N ALA A 50 5.29 3.96 -0.57
CA ALA A 50 6.13 4.92 0.14
C ALA A 50 6.47 6.15 -0.70
N THR A 51 6.64 5.99 -2.01
CA THR A 51 7.09 7.10 -2.86
C THR A 51 5.93 8.02 -3.23
N VAL A 52 5.96 9.24 -2.68
CA VAL A 52 5.07 10.37 -3.00
C VAL A 52 5.88 11.66 -3.17
N SER A 53 5.40 12.58 -4.00
CA SER A 53 6.03 13.89 -4.21
C SER A 53 5.60 14.94 -3.18
N ALA A 54 4.40 14.80 -2.62
CA ALA A 54 3.77 15.84 -1.80
C ALA A 54 4.20 15.83 -0.32
N TYR A 55 4.84 14.76 0.16
CA TYR A 55 5.13 14.56 1.57
C TYR A 55 6.50 13.89 1.78
N SER A 56 7.11 14.15 2.93
CA SER A 56 8.31 13.43 3.34
C SER A 56 7.95 12.11 4.03
N MET A 57 8.64 11.03 3.67
CA MET A 57 8.55 9.74 4.37
C MET A 57 8.90 9.83 5.86
N SER A 58 9.71 10.82 6.26
CA SER A 58 10.08 11.03 7.66
C SER A 58 8.90 11.46 8.55
N GLU A 59 7.79 11.91 7.96
CA GLU A 59 6.57 12.31 8.67
C GLU A 59 5.68 11.11 9.00
N ALA A 60 5.84 9.98 8.31
CA ALA A 60 5.02 8.79 8.52
C ALA A 60 5.40 8.06 9.81
N SER A 61 4.41 7.56 10.54
CA SER A 61 4.61 6.65 11.68
C SER A 61 4.00 5.26 11.42
N GLU A 62 2.94 5.18 10.62
CA GLU A 62 2.31 3.93 10.22
C GLU A 62 1.55 4.09 8.90
N PHE A 63 1.48 3.02 8.10
CA PHE A 63 0.67 2.93 6.90
C PHE A 63 -0.45 1.91 7.08
N LEU A 64 -1.62 2.25 6.55
CA LEU A 64 -2.73 1.33 6.32
C LEU A 64 -2.90 1.16 4.81
N LEU A 65 -2.81 -0.06 4.32
CA LEU A 65 -2.97 -0.38 2.90
C LEU A 65 -4.25 -1.18 2.73
N TYR A 66 -5.19 -0.63 1.98
CA TYR A 66 -6.36 -1.35 1.49
C TYR A 66 -6.10 -1.84 0.07
N VAL A 67 -6.26 -3.13 -0.17
CA VAL A 67 -6.04 -3.79 -1.46
C VAL A 67 -7.36 -4.40 -1.92
N ASP A 68 -7.87 -3.95 -3.06
CA ASP A 68 -9.12 -4.44 -3.65
C ASP A 68 -8.83 -5.40 -4.81
N GLY A 69 -9.01 -6.69 -4.55
CA GLY A 69 -8.85 -7.77 -5.54
C GLY A 69 -10.07 -8.01 -6.44
N GLY A 70 -11.13 -7.20 -6.30
CA GLY A 70 -12.40 -7.36 -7.00
C GLY A 70 -13.10 -8.64 -6.57
N SER A 71 -13.44 -9.51 -7.53
CA SER A 71 -14.09 -10.81 -7.28
C SER A 71 -13.26 -11.77 -6.42
N ARG A 72 -11.96 -11.51 -6.22
CA ARG A 72 -11.07 -12.30 -5.35
C ARG A 72 -11.11 -11.86 -3.89
N GLY A 73 -11.91 -10.83 -3.58
CA GLY A 73 -12.00 -10.22 -2.25
C GLY A 73 -10.97 -9.10 -2.04
N ALA A 74 -11.03 -8.51 -0.85
CA ALA A 74 -10.17 -7.41 -0.45
C ALA A 74 -9.39 -7.76 0.82
N VAL A 75 -8.25 -7.10 1.03
CA VAL A 75 -7.45 -7.24 2.25
C VAL A 75 -6.93 -5.87 2.71
N SER A 76 -6.93 -5.68 4.02
CA SER A 76 -6.27 -4.55 4.66
C SER A 76 -5.06 -5.04 5.43
N LEU A 77 -3.96 -4.31 5.35
CA LEU A 77 -2.74 -4.61 6.10
C LEU A 77 -2.08 -3.32 6.59
N THR A 78 -1.31 -3.43 7.68
CA THR A 78 -0.53 -2.32 8.22
C THR A 78 0.95 -2.50 7.94
N ALA A 79 1.68 -1.39 7.84
CA ALA A 79 3.12 -1.40 7.67
C ALA A 79 3.78 -0.23 8.40
N LYS A 80 4.92 -0.49 9.03
CA LYS A 80 5.81 0.59 9.48
C LYS A 80 6.44 1.29 8.27
N PRO A 81 6.78 2.58 8.39
CA PRO A 81 7.55 3.26 7.37
C PRO A 81 8.82 2.46 7.00
N PRO A 82 9.14 2.32 5.71
CA PRO A 82 10.44 1.79 5.28
C PRO A 82 11.60 2.60 5.87
N VAL A 83 12.70 1.90 6.17
CA VAL A 83 14.01 2.45 6.55
C VAL A 83 14.90 2.52 5.33
#